data_AF-A0A3N5R914-F1
#
_entry.id   AF-A0A3N5R914-F1
#
_cell.length_a   1.000
_cell.length_b   1.000
_cell.length_c   1.000
_cell.angle_alpha   90.00
_cell.angle_beta   90.00
_cell.angle_gamma   90.00
#
_symmetry.space_group_name_H-M   'P 1'
#
loop_
_entity.id
_entity.type
_entity.pdbx_description
1 polymer ?
#
loop_
_entity_poly.entity_id
_entity_poly.type
_entity_poly.pdbx_seq_one_letter_code
_entity_poly.pdbx_strand_id
1 'polypeptide(L)'
;MNTVGFELDLTDPGWLAALAVAAPVLIFWFWRSLVDFERWQLVASLICRSLIALLLILAIAGLTLREPTRELFVVFGVDRSLSVGESSQSEAQSFVEQALATRRGQPARVFPFGGGPGAVVEPGTALATVDDRSSNLAAAIEAAAAAIPPNYV
;
A
#
# COMPACT_ATOMS: atom_id res chain seq x y z
N MET A 1 1.74 -16.96 -15.27
CA MET A 1 1.73 -15.59 -15.84
C MET A 1 0.81 -14.78 -14.94
N ASN A 2 1.39 -14.01 -14.03
CA ASN A 2 0.62 -13.17 -13.11
C ASN A 2 0.04 -12.04 -13.94
N THR A 3 -1.28 -12.00 -14.10
CA THR A 3 -1.96 -10.83 -14.64
C THR A 3 -1.79 -9.72 -13.62
N VAL A 4 -0.86 -8.80 -13.89
CA VAL A 4 -0.72 -7.53 -13.16
C VAL A 4 -2.02 -6.77 -13.41
N GLY A 5 -2.95 -6.87 -12.47
CA GLY A 5 -4.22 -6.16 -12.52
C GLY A 5 -3.95 -4.72 -12.11
N PHE A 6 -3.73 -3.84 -13.09
CA PHE A 6 -3.67 -2.41 -12.82
C PHE A 6 -5.04 -1.96 -12.31
N GLU A 7 -5.10 -1.41 -11.10
CA GLU A 7 -6.31 -0.82 -10.57
C GLU A 7 -6.28 0.68 -10.89
N LEU A 8 -7.30 1.13 -11.62
CA LEU A 8 -7.50 2.53 -11.94
C LEU A 8 -8.26 3.16 -10.78
N ASP A 9 -7.53 3.91 -9.96
CA ASP A 9 -8.12 4.67 -8.86
C ASP A 9 -8.25 6.15 -9.25
N LEU A 10 -9.39 6.74 -8.91
CA LEU A 10 -9.76 8.12 -9.18
C LEU A 10 -10.09 8.78 -7.83
N THR A 11 -9.13 9.55 -7.31
CA THR A 11 -9.21 10.10 -5.95
C THR A 11 -10.43 11.01 -5.74
N ASP A 12 -10.84 11.75 -6.77
CA ASP A 12 -12.05 12.57 -6.76
C ASP A 12 -12.80 12.49 -8.11
N PRO A 13 -13.78 11.57 -8.25
CA PRO A 13 -14.49 11.37 -9.53
C PRO A 13 -15.29 12.61 -9.96
N GLY A 14 -15.53 13.56 -9.06
CA GLY A 14 -16.22 14.83 -9.35
C GLY A 14 -15.49 15.70 -10.38
N TRP A 15 -14.16 15.61 -10.50
CA TRP A 15 -13.39 16.35 -11.50
C TRP A 15 -13.60 15.84 -12.93
N LEU A 16 -14.15 14.64 -13.11
CA LEU A 16 -14.61 14.19 -14.43
C LEU A 16 -15.75 15.07 -14.98
N ALA A 17 -16.55 15.69 -14.10
CA ALA A 17 -17.54 16.67 -14.53
C ALA A 17 -16.87 17.93 -15.10
N ALA A 18 -15.71 18.33 -14.58
CA ALA A 18 -14.94 19.44 -15.15
C ALA A 18 -14.41 19.09 -16.57
N LEU A 19 -14.06 17.82 -16.84
CA LEU A 19 -13.78 17.35 -18.21
C LEU A 19 -15.01 17.49 -19.11
N ALA A 20 -16.18 17.11 -18.61
CA ALA A 20 -17.44 17.21 -19.34
C ALA A 20 -17.86 18.66 -19.61
N VAL A 21 -17.45 19.63 -18.79
CA VAL A 21 -17.67 21.08 -19.02
C VAL A 21 -16.57 21.70 -19.88
N ALA A 22 -15.31 21.30 -19.73
CA ALA A 22 -14.19 21.84 -20.52
C ALA A 22 -14.27 21.44 -22.00
N ALA A 23 -14.71 20.21 -22.30
CA ALA A 23 -14.88 19.72 -23.67
C ALA A 23 -15.80 20.60 -24.54
N PRO A 24 -17.05 20.92 -24.14
CA PRO A 24 -17.93 21.78 -24.93
C PRO A 24 -17.41 23.22 -25.02
N VAL A 25 -16.70 23.75 -24.00
CA VAL A 25 -16.09 25.09 -24.07
C VAL A 25 -14.97 25.13 -25.10
N LEU A 26 -14.12 24.10 -25.17
CA LEU A 26 -13.07 23.96 -26.16
C LEU A 26 -13.64 23.82 -27.58
N ILE A 27 -14.67 22.99 -27.75
CA ILE A 27 -15.37 22.81 -29.03
C ILE A 27 -16.06 24.11 -29.47
N PHE A 28 -16.71 24.82 -28.54
CA PHE A 28 -17.35 26.10 -28.79
C PHE A 28 -16.34 27.18 -29.20
N TRP A 29 -15.20 27.26 -28.51
CA TRP A 29 -14.11 28.15 -28.89
C TRP A 29 -13.51 27.80 -30.26
N PHE A 30 -13.40 26.51 -30.58
CA PHE A 30 -12.96 26.05 -31.91
C PHE A 30 -13.93 26.46 -33.01
N TRP A 31 -15.25 26.31 -32.81
CA TRP A 31 -16.27 26.74 -33.77
C TRP A 31 -16.29 28.26 -33.94
N ARG A 32 -16.03 29.02 -32.88
CA ARG A 32 -15.96 30.48 -32.90
C ARG A 32 -14.69 31.00 -33.59
N SER A 33 -13.59 30.27 -33.45
CA SER A 33 -12.27 30.64 -33.98
C SER A 33 -12.12 30.20 -35.44
N LEU A 34 -13.03 30.67 -36.29
CA LEU A 34 -12.96 30.56 -37.74
C LEU A 34 -11.89 31.54 -38.27
N VAL A 35 -10.62 31.19 -38.06
CA VAL A 35 -9.46 31.94 -38.60
C VAL A 35 -9.00 31.23 -39.87
N ASP A 36 -8.82 31.98 -40.95
CA ASP A 36 -8.48 31.54 -42.32
C ASP A 36 -7.13 30.81 -42.44
N PHE A 37 -7.02 29.62 -41.87
CA PHE A 37 -5.86 28.74 -42.01
C PHE A 37 -6.21 27.48 -42.82
N GLU A 38 -5.21 26.89 -43.47
CA GLU A 38 -5.37 25.61 -44.15
C GLU A 38 -5.87 24.52 -43.18
N ARG A 39 -6.87 23.74 -43.63
CA ARG A 39 -7.64 22.80 -42.80
C ARG A 39 -6.77 21.81 -42.01
N TRP A 40 -5.59 21.44 -42.51
CA TRP A 40 -4.69 20.51 -41.83
C TRP A 40 -4.00 21.14 -40.61
N GLN A 41 -3.62 22.42 -40.68
CA GLN A 41 -3.01 23.15 -39.56
C GLN A 41 -4.02 23.38 -38.43
N LEU A 42 -5.28 23.65 -38.81
CA LEU A 42 -6.39 23.78 -37.87
C LEU A 42 -6.65 22.47 -37.12
N VAL A 43 -6.71 21.35 -37.84
CA VAL A 43 -6.92 20.03 -37.23
C VAL A 43 -5.74 19.64 -36.32
N ALA A 44 -4.50 19.84 -36.77
CA ALA A 44 -3.32 19.54 -35.96
C ALA A 44 -3.25 20.38 -34.68
N SER A 45 -3.54 21.69 -34.78
CA SER A 45 -3.60 22.58 -33.61
C SER A 45 -4.72 22.19 -32.64
N LEU A 46 -5.89 21.81 -33.16
CA LEU A 46 -7.01 21.37 -32.34
C LEU A 46 -6.68 20.07 -31.60
N ILE A 47 -6.14 19.07 -32.30
CA ILE A 47 -5.76 17.79 -31.68
C ILE A 47 -4.75 18.04 -30.57
N CYS A 48 -3.72 18.84 -30.82
CA CYS A 48 -2.69 19.13 -29.83
C CYS A 48 -3.26 19.88 -28.61
N ARG A 49 -4.07 20.92 -28.80
CA ARG A 49 -4.74 21.64 -27.70
C ARG A 49 -5.70 20.76 -26.91
N SER A 50 -6.45 19.91 -27.59
CA SER A 50 -7.39 18.97 -26.96
C SER A 50 -6.65 17.93 -26.15
N LEU A 51 -5.53 17.43 -26.66
CA LEU A 51 -4.67 16.48 -25.97
C LEU A 51 -4.02 17.10 -24.73
N ILE A 52 -3.51 18.34 -24.84
CA ILE A 52 -2.96 19.08 -23.69
C ILE A 52 -4.04 19.29 -22.63
N ALA A 53 -5.23 19.74 -23.02
CA ALA A 53 -6.34 19.94 -22.08
C ALA A 53 -6.76 18.62 -21.41
N LEU A 54 -6.88 17.54 -22.19
CA LEU A 54 -7.18 16.21 -21.67
C LEU A 54 -6.13 15.77 -20.64
N LEU A 55 -4.84 15.89 -20.97
CA LEU A 55 -3.74 15.52 -20.06
C LEU A 55 -3.75 16.36 -18.78
N LEU A 56 -4.00 17.67 -18.88
CA LEU A 56 -4.12 18.55 -17.71
C LEU A 56 -5.28 18.15 -16.82
N ILE A 57 -6.44 17.83 -17.41
CA ILE A 57 -7.62 17.41 -16.64
C ILE A 57 -7.38 16.04 -16.00
N LEU A 58 -6.71 15.12 -16.70
CA LEU A 58 -6.35 13.81 -16.16
C LEU A 58 -5.35 13.93 -15.00
N ALA A 59 -4.40 14.87 -15.10
CA ALA A 59 -3.48 15.19 -14.02
C ALA A 59 -4.18 15.81 -12.81
N ILE A 60 -5.17 16.69 -13.01
CA ILE A 60 -5.97 17.29 -11.93
C ILE A 60 -6.92 16.28 -11.30
N ALA A 61 -7.54 15.40 -12.10
CA ALA A 61 -8.43 14.35 -11.63
C ALA A 61 -7.70 13.26 -10.83
N GLY A 62 -6.36 13.31 -10.76
CA GLY A 62 -5.56 12.37 -10.00
C GLY A 62 -5.68 10.96 -10.56
N LEU A 63 -5.60 10.79 -11.89
CA LEU A 63 -5.55 9.45 -12.48
C LEU A 63 -4.26 8.76 -12.02
N THR A 64 -4.40 7.88 -11.03
CA THR A 64 -3.28 7.09 -10.52
C THR A 64 -3.42 5.66 -10.99
N LEU A 65 -2.46 5.20 -11.80
CA LEU A 65 -2.25 3.76 -11.99
C LEU A 65 -1.59 3.24 -10.73
N ARG A 66 -2.36 2.55 -9.88
CA ARG A 66 -1.80 1.85 -8.73
C ARG A 66 -1.57 0.40 -9.12
N GLU A 67 -0.36 -0.07 -8.89
CA GLU A 67 -0.09 -1.49 -8.85
C GLU A 67 -0.48 -1.98 -7.46
N PRO A 68 -1.52 -2.83 -7.32
CA PRO A 68 -1.96 -3.31 -6.02
C PRO A 68 -0.89 -4.22 -5.43
N THR A 69 0.01 -3.64 -4.62
CA THR A 69 0.97 -4.37 -3.81
C THR A 69 0.21 -5.00 -2.65
N ARG A 70 -0.24 -6.24 -2.83
CA ARG A 70 -0.77 -7.10 -1.75
C ARG A 70 0.39 -7.76 -0.97
N GLU A 71 1.44 -7.03 -0.69
CA GLU A 71 2.50 -7.56 0.16
C GLU A 71 2.00 -7.61 1.61
N LEU A 72 1.98 -8.81 2.17
CA LEU A 72 1.55 -9.03 3.54
C LEU A 72 2.73 -8.83 4.49
N PHE A 73 2.62 -7.90 5.44
CA PHE A 73 3.58 -7.77 6.54
C PHE A 73 3.07 -8.58 7.74
N VAL A 74 3.88 -9.51 8.24
CA VAL A 74 3.48 -10.43 9.33
C VAL A 74 4.37 -10.22 10.54
N VAL A 75 3.77 -9.98 11.70
CA VAL A 75 4.49 -9.86 12.97
C VAL A 75 4.13 -11.06 13.85
N PHE A 76 5.12 -11.80 14.30
CA PHE A 76 4.98 -12.93 15.21
C PHE A 76 5.36 -12.50 16.64
N GLY A 77 4.39 -12.52 17.56
CA GLY A 77 4.64 -12.36 18.99
C GLY A 77 4.78 -13.74 19.66
N VAL A 78 5.91 -14.00 20.31
CA VAL A 78 6.17 -15.27 21.01
C VAL A 78 6.04 -15.06 22.52
N ASP A 79 5.06 -15.73 23.15
CA ASP A 79 4.87 -15.67 24.60
C ASP A 79 5.97 -16.46 25.32
N ARG A 80 6.64 -15.80 26.27
CA ARG A 80 7.70 -16.36 27.12
C ARG A 80 7.37 -16.29 28.62
N SER A 81 6.10 -16.12 28.97
CA SER A 81 5.66 -16.14 30.37
C SER A 81 5.84 -17.52 31.01
N LEU A 82 6.02 -17.56 32.34
CA LEU A 82 6.19 -18.77 33.15
C LEU A 82 4.98 -19.72 33.06
N SER A 83 3.81 -19.21 32.66
CA SER A 83 2.62 -20.03 32.36
C SER A 83 2.75 -20.88 31.10
N VAL A 84 3.69 -20.55 30.21
CA VAL A 84 3.99 -21.31 28.99
C VAL A 84 5.14 -22.26 29.29
N GLY A 85 4.83 -23.54 29.46
CA GLY A 85 5.84 -24.58 29.69
C GLY A 85 6.85 -24.70 28.55
N GLU A 86 8.06 -25.19 28.85
CA GLU A 86 9.17 -25.30 27.89
C GLU A 86 8.80 -26.07 26.62
N SER A 87 7.95 -27.11 26.72
CA SER A 87 7.45 -27.86 25.57
C SER A 87 6.63 -26.99 24.62
N SER A 88 5.75 -26.14 25.16
CA SER A 88 4.92 -25.22 24.38
C SER A 88 5.73 -24.09 23.77
N GLN A 89 6.81 -23.65 24.43
CA GLN A 89 7.74 -22.68 23.84
C GLN A 89 8.47 -23.25 22.63
N SER A 90 8.94 -24.50 22.72
CA SER A 90 9.57 -25.20 21.61
C SER A 90 8.60 -25.43 20.44
N GLU A 91 7.34 -25.78 20.73
CA GLU A 91 6.31 -25.92 19.70
C GLU A 91 6.01 -24.58 19.02
N ALA A 92 5.83 -23.50 19.78
CA ALA A 92 5.60 -22.16 19.25
C ALA A 92 6.75 -21.69 18.35
N GLN A 93 8.00 -21.95 18.76
CA GLN A 93 9.17 -21.63 17.95
C GLN A 93 9.21 -22.45 16.66
N SER A 94 8.92 -23.75 16.73
CA SER A 94 8.84 -24.62 15.54
C SER A 94 7.75 -24.17 14.56
N PHE A 95 6.62 -23.65 15.07
CA PHE A 95 5.53 -23.12 14.26
C PHE A 95 5.97 -21.84 13.53
N VAL A 96 6.63 -20.92 14.23
CA VAL A 96 7.16 -19.68 13.63
C VAL A 96 8.18 -20.04 12.53
N GLU A 97 9.10 -20.97 12.78
CA GLU A 97 10.07 -21.43 11.79
C GLU A 97 9.40 -22.06 10.55
N GLN A 98 8.39 -22.90 10.73
CA GLN A 98 7.62 -23.49 9.61
C GLN A 98 6.84 -22.45 8.81
N ALA A 99 6.23 -21.47 9.50
CA ALA A 99 5.50 -20.38 8.86
C ALA A 99 6.45 -19.48 8.04
N LEU A 100 7.65 -19.22 8.56
CA LEU A 100 8.69 -18.47 7.86
C LEU A 100 9.26 -19.26 6.67
N ALA A 101 9.41 -20.58 6.78
CA ALA A 101 9.89 -21.42 5.68
C ALA A 101 8.88 -21.52 4.52
N THR A 102 7.57 -21.50 4.83
CA THR A 102 6.49 -21.57 3.83
C THR A 102 6.27 -20.23 3.11
N ARG A 103 6.93 -19.18 3.60
CA ARG A 103 6.73 -17.83 3.15
C ARG A 103 7.30 -17.58 1.76
N ARG A 104 6.48 -16.98 0.88
CA ARG A 104 6.88 -16.56 -0.46
C ARG A 104 7.55 -15.17 -0.48
N GLY A 105 8.57 -14.95 0.36
CA GLY A 105 9.38 -13.73 0.32
C GLY A 105 8.69 -12.45 0.82
N GLN A 106 7.55 -12.56 1.50
CA GLN A 106 6.95 -11.43 2.22
C GLN A 106 7.92 -10.93 3.33
N PRO A 107 7.74 -9.72 3.91
CA PRO A 107 8.54 -9.16 5.02
C PRO A 107 7.94 -9.34 6.44
N ALA A 108 8.68 -9.88 7.41
CA ALA A 108 8.15 -10.27 8.74
C ALA A 108 9.06 -9.82 9.85
N ARG A 109 8.49 -9.79 11.04
CA ARG A 109 9.19 -9.52 12.28
C ARG A 109 8.79 -10.54 13.33
N VAL A 110 9.72 -10.83 14.23
CA VAL A 110 9.46 -11.67 15.39
C VAL A 110 9.87 -10.88 16.63
N PHE A 111 9.09 -10.98 17.71
CA PHE A 111 9.46 -10.39 18.99
C PHE A 111 8.97 -11.28 20.15
N PRO A 112 9.72 -11.38 21.25
CA PRO A 112 9.27 -12.09 22.44
C PRO A 112 8.42 -11.16 23.32
N PHE A 113 7.43 -11.69 24.03
CA PHE A 113 6.69 -10.93 25.05
C PHE A 113 6.43 -11.77 26.30
N GLY A 114 6.27 -11.07 27.41
CA GLY A 114 5.88 -11.61 28.72
C GLY A 114 5.24 -10.47 29.49
N GLY A 115 5.84 -10.03 30.59
CA GLY A 115 5.38 -8.86 31.35
C GLY A 115 5.40 -7.54 30.57
N GLY A 116 6.17 -7.52 29.48
CA GLY A 116 6.16 -6.47 28.47
C GLY A 116 6.70 -6.98 27.12
N PRO A 117 6.65 -6.15 26.08
CA PRO A 117 7.21 -6.47 24.78
C PRO A 117 8.73 -6.37 24.78
N GLY A 118 9.40 -7.37 24.19
CA GLY A 118 10.83 -7.33 23.90
C GLY A 118 11.15 -6.62 22.58
N ALA A 119 12.43 -6.62 22.22
CA ALA A 119 12.88 -6.01 20.96
C ALA A 119 12.34 -6.77 19.74
N VAL A 120 11.88 -6.01 18.75
CA VAL A 120 11.41 -6.53 17.47
C VAL A 120 12.60 -6.78 16.55
N VAL A 121 12.75 -8.01 16.08
CA VAL A 121 13.91 -8.45 15.31
C VAL A 121 13.50 -9.15 14.01
N GLU A 122 14.49 -9.31 13.12
CA GLU A 122 14.33 -10.12 11.92
C GLU A 122 14.21 -11.61 12.28
N PRO A 123 13.40 -12.38 11.52
CA PRO A 123 13.30 -13.82 11.70
C PRO A 123 14.68 -14.51 11.66
N GLY A 124 14.92 -15.43 12.59
CA GLY A 124 16.21 -16.12 12.74
C GLY A 124 17.22 -15.40 13.64
N THR A 125 16.91 -14.19 14.11
CA THR A 125 17.69 -13.51 15.15
C THR A 125 17.31 -14.04 16.53
N ALA A 126 18.29 -14.16 17.43
CA ALA A 126 18.04 -14.58 18.80
C ALA A 126 17.10 -13.59 19.52
N LEU A 127 16.00 -14.11 20.08
CA LEU A 127 15.02 -13.31 20.81
C LEU A 127 15.55 -12.95 22.21
N ALA A 128 15.44 -11.67 22.57
CA ALA A 128 15.82 -11.18 23.89
C ALA A 128 15.06 -11.91 25.02
N THR A 129 15.68 -11.95 26.19
CA THR A 129 15.00 -12.34 27.43
C THR A 129 14.07 -11.21 27.86
N VAL A 130 12.85 -11.58 28.26
CA VAL A 130 11.80 -10.66 28.72
C VAL A 130 11.36 -11.11 30.11
N ASP A 131 10.71 -10.22 30.86
CA ASP A 131 10.11 -10.60 32.14
C ASP A 131 9.09 -11.73 31.93
N ASP A 132 9.34 -12.89 32.52
CA ASP A 132 8.54 -14.10 32.36
C ASP A 132 7.45 -14.22 33.45
N ARG A 133 7.48 -13.37 34.48
CA ARG A 133 6.59 -13.51 35.65
C ARG A 133 5.17 -13.03 35.42
N SER A 134 4.94 -12.32 34.32
CA SER A 134 3.63 -11.79 33.95
C SER A 134 3.41 -11.89 32.44
N SER A 135 2.18 -11.69 31.98
CA SER A 135 1.82 -11.66 30.56
C SER A 135 0.99 -10.41 30.29
N ASN A 136 1.56 -9.48 29.51
CA ASN A 136 0.93 -8.22 29.13
C ASN A 136 0.70 -8.20 27.61
N LEU A 137 -0.39 -8.85 27.22
CA LEU A 137 -0.84 -8.93 25.83
C LEU A 137 -1.18 -7.56 25.23
N ALA A 138 -1.69 -6.62 26.04
CA ALA A 138 -2.05 -5.28 25.55
C ALA A 138 -0.81 -4.54 25.04
N ALA A 139 0.27 -4.50 25.83
CA ALA A 139 1.52 -3.90 25.42
C ALA A 139 2.19 -4.66 24.26
N ALA A 140 2.01 -5.99 24.18
CA ALA A 140 2.50 -6.78 23.06
C ALA A 140 1.80 -6.44 21.75
N ILE A 141 0.47 -6.27 21.74
CA ILE A 141 -0.30 -5.89 20.54
C ILE A 141 0.02 -4.46 20.13
N GLU A 142 0.18 -3.54 21.08
CA GLU A 142 0.59 -2.16 20.80
C GLU A 142 1.98 -2.10 20.16
N ALA A 143 2.95 -2.85 20.70
CA ALA A 143 4.28 -2.96 20.11
C ALA A 143 4.25 -3.63 18.73
N ALA A 144 3.39 -4.65 18.53
CA ALA A 144 3.21 -5.28 17.24
C ALA A 144 2.68 -4.29 16.20
N ALA A 145 1.66 -3.50 16.56
CA ALA A 145 1.12 -2.46 15.67
C ALA A 145 2.15 -1.38 15.35
N ALA A 146 2.94 -0.94 16.34
CA ALA A 146 4.01 0.04 16.16
C ALA A 146 5.17 -0.48 15.29
N ALA A 147 5.35 -1.81 15.22
CA ALA A 147 6.37 -2.45 14.40
C ALA A 147 5.98 -2.58 12.92
N ILE A 148 4.70 -2.39 12.58
CA ILE A 148 4.22 -2.46 11.20
C ILE A 148 4.60 -1.14 10.50
N PRO A 149 5.36 -1.19 9.39
CA PRO A 149 5.72 0.01 8.67
C PRO A 149 4.47 0.70 8.06
N PRO A 150 4.44 2.04 7.96
CA PRO A 150 3.26 2.80 7.57
C PRO A 150 2.78 2.52 6.13
N ASN A 151 3.61 1.91 5.29
CA ASN A 151 3.24 1.51 3.94
C ASN A 151 2.44 0.18 3.89
N TYR A 152 2.24 -0.48 5.02
CA TYR A 152 1.48 -1.73 5.16
C TYR A 152 0.17 -1.59 5.97
N VAL A 153 -0.15 -0.38 6.44
CA VAL A 153 -1.35 -0.08 7.27
C VAL A 153 -2.38 0.69 6.47
#